data_AF-A0A8H6GAF7-F1
#
_entry.id   AF-A0A8H6GAF7-F1
#
_cell.length_a   1.000
_cell.length_b   1.000
_cell.length_c   1.000
_cell.angle_alpha   90.00
_cell.angle_beta   90.00
_cell.angle_gamma   90.00
#
_symmetry.space_group_name_H-M   'P 1'
#
loop_
_entity.id
_entity.type
_entity.pdbx_description
1 polymer ?
#
loop_
_entity_poly.entity_id
_entity_poly.type
_entity_poly.pdbx_seq_one_letter_code
_entity_poly.pdbx_strand_id
1 'polypeptide(L)'
;MGLFYLAYRYNLLYVADTDVDTDGLIYPQALKQLLFGVYVAEMCLVGMFIVSKAAGPAFLMIIFLALTILCHVSLVKALDPLLYNLPLSRQFEKDRIDRSQQRKPDDGQVQNGASAMSRGASKTKTARKLVPTATGRDRNKANFVSEWLKSRIFVDYAAVKQFVHHEDLIVPEYSEDAEAKAYYPPSVTSQTPSLWIPGDYAGISNNEVVDTGKIAPISNKGCHLNRSNGIQWETDSPRPPDWCEKVMY
;
A
#
# COMPACT_ATOMS: atom_id res chain seq x y z
N MET A 1 -15.34 0.16 -23.67
CA MET A 1 -14.28 -0.17 -22.69
C MET A 1 -13.37 1.01 -22.35
N GLY A 2 -12.84 1.77 -23.32
CA GLY A 2 -11.93 2.90 -23.03
C GLY A 2 -12.52 4.03 -22.17
N LEU A 3 -13.78 4.43 -22.40
CA LEU A 3 -14.46 5.45 -21.58
C LEU A 3 -14.65 5.02 -20.13
N PHE A 4 -14.94 3.73 -19.90
CA PHE A 4 -15.12 3.17 -18.56
C PHE A 4 -13.79 3.10 -17.80
N TYR A 5 -12.70 2.76 -18.49
CA TYR A 5 -11.36 2.80 -17.93
C TYR A 5 -10.95 4.21 -17.52
N LEU A 6 -11.22 5.21 -18.36
CA LEU A 6 -10.91 6.61 -18.05
C LEU A 6 -11.71 7.12 -16.84
N ALA A 7 -13.02 6.81 -16.80
CA ALA A 7 -13.89 7.18 -15.67
C ALA A 7 -13.47 6.49 -14.37
N TYR A 8 -13.17 5.18 -14.41
CA TYR A 8 -12.71 4.43 -13.24
C TYR A 8 -11.36 4.96 -12.72
N ARG A 9 -10.41 5.25 -13.62
CA ARG A 9 -9.13 5.84 -13.26
C ARG A 9 -9.30 7.22 -12.60
N TYR A 10 -10.18 8.06 -13.13
CA TYR A 10 -10.47 9.35 -12.52
C TYR A 10 -11.08 9.19 -11.13
N ASN A 11 -12.05 8.29 -10.96
CA ASN A 11 -12.65 7.99 -9.67
C ASN A 11 -11.60 7.49 -8.65
N LEU A 12 -10.72 6.59 -9.07
CA LEU A 12 -9.68 6.02 -8.19
C LEU A 12 -8.58 7.01 -7.80
N LEU A 13 -8.29 8.03 -8.63
CA LEU A 13 -7.28 9.04 -8.36
C LEU A 13 -7.80 10.22 -7.53
N TYR A 14 -9.08 10.56 -7.65
CA TYR A 14 -9.62 11.82 -7.10
C TYR A 14 -10.76 11.66 -6.09
N VAL A 15 -11.41 10.49 -6.01
CA VAL A 15 -12.65 10.32 -5.22
C VAL A 15 -12.63 9.08 -4.33
N ALA A 16 -11.96 8.01 -4.74
CA ALA A 16 -11.95 6.77 -3.98
C ALA A 16 -11.06 6.90 -2.74
N ASP A 17 -11.69 6.84 -1.57
CA ASP A 17 -11.01 6.63 -0.29
C ASP A 17 -11.14 5.15 0.09
N THR A 18 -10.02 4.46 0.31
CA THR A 18 -10.00 3.04 0.63
C THR A 18 -9.72 2.86 2.12
N ASP A 19 -10.77 2.54 2.87
CA ASP A 19 -10.68 2.26 4.32
C ASP A 19 -9.91 0.96 4.64
N VAL A 20 -9.87 0.03 3.67
CA VAL A 20 -9.20 -1.27 3.81
C VAL A 20 -8.09 -1.38 2.78
N ASP A 21 -6.84 -1.30 3.23
CA ASP A 21 -5.68 -1.63 2.40
C ASP A 21 -5.58 -3.16 2.25
N THR A 22 -5.49 -3.63 1.02
CA THR A 22 -5.49 -5.07 0.70
C THR A 22 -4.13 -5.59 0.27
N ASP A 23 -3.04 -4.85 0.52
CA ASP A 23 -1.64 -5.23 0.28
C ASP A 23 -1.37 -5.73 -1.16
N GLY A 24 -2.29 -5.43 -2.09
CA GLY A 24 -2.28 -5.95 -3.46
C GLY A 24 -2.66 -7.43 -3.62
N LEU A 25 -3.14 -8.14 -2.57
CA LEU A 25 -3.54 -9.55 -2.65
C LEU A 25 -4.77 -9.79 -3.55
N ILE A 26 -5.54 -8.75 -3.87
CA ILE A 26 -6.65 -8.86 -4.82
C ILE A 26 -6.14 -9.17 -6.24
N TYR A 27 -4.96 -8.67 -6.62
CA TYR A 27 -4.38 -8.90 -7.95
C TYR A 27 -4.13 -10.39 -8.26
N PRO A 28 -3.37 -11.15 -7.46
CA PRO A 28 -3.12 -12.56 -7.73
C PRO A 28 -4.40 -13.41 -7.62
N GLN A 29 -5.37 -13.01 -6.79
CA GLN A 29 -6.67 -13.64 -6.72
C GLN A 29 -7.45 -13.47 -8.03
N ALA A 30 -7.52 -12.24 -8.54
CA ALA A 30 -8.17 -11.95 -9.82
C ALA A 30 -7.46 -12.66 -10.99
N LEU A 31 -6.13 -12.74 -10.96
CA LEU A 31 -5.34 -13.43 -11.99
C LEU A 31 -5.63 -14.94 -12.02
N LYS A 32 -5.75 -15.59 -10.86
CA LYS A 32 -6.16 -16.99 -10.75
C LYS A 32 -7.59 -17.20 -11.28
N GLN A 33 -8.49 -16.27 -10.99
CA GLN A 33 -9.87 -16.32 -11.48
C GLN A 33 -9.95 -16.13 -13.01
N LEU A 34 -9.15 -15.22 -13.58
CA LEU A 34 -9.07 -15.03 -15.03
C LEU A 34 -8.55 -16.29 -15.72
N LEU A 35 -7.52 -16.93 -15.17
CA LEU A 35 -6.98 -18.18 -15.71
C LEU A 35 -8.04 -19.28 -15.74
N PHE A 36 -8.87 -19.40 -14.71
CA PHE A 36 -10.00 -20.33 -14.73
C PHE A 36 -10.99 -20.01 -15.87
N GLY A 37 -11.28 -18.73 -16.10
CA GLY A 37 -12.08 -18.29 -17.25
C GLY A 37 -11.47 -18.70 -18.60
N VAL A 38 -10.15 -18.59 -18.74
CA VAL A 38 -9.42 -19.04 -19.94
C VAL A 38 -9.54 -20.55 -20.14
N TYR A 39 -9.42 -21.37 -19.08
CA TYR A 39 -9.64 -22.82 -19.19
C TYR A 39 -11.03 -23.19 -19.69
N VAL A 40 -12.07 -22.52 -19.16
CA VAL A 40 -13.45 -22.75 -19.59
C VAL A 40 -13.64 -22.32 -21.05
N ALA A 41 -13.06 -21.19 -21.46
CA ALA A 41 -13.12 -20.72 -22.85
C ALA A 41 -12.39 -21.67 -23.83
N GLU A 42 -11.21 -22.15 -23.47
CA GLU A 42 -10.45 -23.12 -24.27
C GLU A 42 -11.18 -24.46 -24.39
N MET A 43 -11.71 -24.98 -23.28
CA MET A 43 -12.49 -26.22 -23.28
C MET A 43 -13.76 -26.09 -24.14
N CYS A 44 -14.42 -24.94 -24.10
CA CYS A 44 -15.55 -24.61 -24.96
C CYS A 44 -15.17 -24.59 -26.44
N LEU A 45 -14.06 -23.93 -26.79
CA LEU A 45 -13.58 -23.86 -28.17
C LEU A 45 -13.13 -25.24 -28.70
N VAL A 46 -12.45 -26.04 -27.88
CA VAL A 46 -12.13 -27.44 -28.23
C VAL A 46 -13.42 -28.21 -28.54
N GLY A 47 -14.44 -28.08 -27.68
CA GLY A 47 -15.76 -28.67 -27.92
C GLY A 47 -16.40 -28.23 -29.23
N MET A 48 -16.34 -26.93 -29.55
CA MET A 48 -16.91 -26.38 -30.78
C MET A 48 -16.17 -26.87 -32.05
N PHE A 49 -14.84 -27.02 -32.00
CA PHE A 49 -14.06 -27.53 -33.13
C PHE A 49 -14.24 -29.03 -33.39
N ILE A 50 -14.56 -29.81 -32.35
CA ILE A 50 -14.94 -31.22 -32.50
C ILE A 50 -16.26 -31.33 -33.28
N VAL A 51 -17.26 -30.51 -32.94
CA VAL A 51 -18.57 -30.49 -33.61
C VAL A 51 -18.44 -30.04 -35.06
N SER A 52 -17.58 -29.07 -35.35
CA SER A 52 -17.38 -28.54 -36.71
C SER A 52 -16.56 -29.44 -37.64
N LYS A 53 -16.17 -30.65 -37.21
CA LYS A 53 -15.34 -31.61 -37.99
C LYS A 53 -13.98 -31.04 -38.45
N ALA A 54 -13.47 -30.02 -37.78
CA ALA A 54 -12.20 -29.39 -38.12
C ALA A 54 -11.03 -30.04 -37.35
N ALA A 55 -10.52 -31.17 -37.87
CA ALA A 55 -9.51 -31.98 -37.18
C ALA A 55 -8.17 -31.25 -36.95
N GLY A 56 -7.74 -30.41 -37.89
CA GLY A 56 -6.49 -29.63 -37.76
C GLY A 56 -6.54 -28.60 -36.63
N PRO A 57 -7.51 -27.67 -36.63
CA PRO A 57 -7.67 -26.69 -35.56
C PRO A 57 -7.89 -27.32 -34.18
N ALA A 58 -8.63 -28.44 -34.09
CA ALA A 58 -8.84 -29.14 -32.83
C ALA A 58 -7.53 -29.62 -32.20
N PHE A 59 -6.61 -30.18 -32.99
CA PHE A 59 -5.29 -30.61 -32.51
C PHE A 59 -4.43 -29.43 -32.02
N LEU A 60 -4.45 -28.32 -32.75
CA LEU A 60 -3.74 -27.09 -32.35
C LEU A 60 -4.29 -26.52 -31.04
N MET A 61 -5.60 -26.58 -30.83
CA MET A 61 -6.23 -26.12 -29.58
C MET A 61 -5.88 -27.01 -28.37
N ILE A 62 -5.71 -28.32 -28.57
CA ILE A 62 -5.22 -29.21 -27.49
C ILE A 62 -3.78 -28.86 -27.10
N ILE A 63 -2.92 -28.52 -28.08
CA ILE A 63 -1.56 -28.03 -27.79
C ILE A 63 -1.59 -26.72 -27.01
N PHE A 64 -2.49 -25.80 -27.38
CA PHE A 64 -2.69 -24.55 -26.66
C PHE A 64 -3.11 -24.78 -25.20
N LEU A 65 -4.03 -25.72 -24.96
CA LEU A 65 -4.46 -26.09 -23.62
C LEU A 65 -3.28 -26.63 -22.77
N ALA A 66 -2.40 -27.44 -23.36
CA ALA A 66 -1.19 -27.91 -22.68
C ALA A 66 -0.21 -26.76 -22.36
N LEU A 67 -0.06 -25.79 -23.27
CA LEU A 67 0.73 -24.57 -23.01
C LEU A 67 0.10 -23.71 -21.92
N THR A 68 -1.24 -23.60 -21.87
CA THR A 68 -1.96 -22.87 -20.82
C THR A 68 -1.76 -23.52 -19.45
N ILE A 69 -1.73 -24.86 -19.38
CA ILE A 69 -1.35 -25.60 -18.15
C ILE A 69 0.09 -25.27 -17.74
N LEU A 70 1.03 -25.27 -18.67
CA LEU A 70 2.43 -24.94 -18.38
C LEU A 70 2.57 -23.49 -17.88
N CYS A 71 1.89 -22.55 -18.54
CA CYS A 71 1.84 -21.15 -18.12
C CYS A 71 1.19 -20.99 -16.74
N HIS A 72 0.13 -21.73 -16.43
CA HIS A 72 -0.53 -21.71 -15.12
C HIS A 72 0.44 -22.13 -14.01
N VAL A 73 1.14 -23.26 -14.20
CA VAL A 73 2.13 -23.74 -13.22
C VAL A 73 3.28 -22.74 -13.09
N SER A 74 3.81 -22.22 -14.20
CA SER A 74 4.87 -21.21 -14.21
C SER A 74 4.46 -19.93 -13.47
N LEU A 75 3.22 -19.47 -13.69
CA LEU A 75 2.69 -18.26 -13.08
C LEU A 75 2.51 -18.42 -11.57
N VAL A 76 1.92 -19.53 -11.13
CA VAL A 76 1.73 -19.81 -9.70
C VAL A 76 3.08 -19.98 -9.00
N LYS A 77 4.02 -20.70 -9.60
CA LYS A 77 5.40 -20.88 -9.08
C LYS A 77 6.16 -19.55 -8.98
N ALA A 78 5.88 -18.58 -9.85
CA ALA A 78 6.49 -17.26 -9.80
C ALA A 78 5.77 -16.34 -8.80
N LEU A 79 4.44 -16.37 -8.73
CA LEU A 79 3.67 -15.50 -7.84
C LEU A 79 3.73 -15.92 -6.37
N ASP A 80 3.70 -17.22 -6.07
CA ASP A 80 3.70 -17.73 -4.69
C ASP A 80 4.90 -17.25 -3.87
N PRO A 81 6.17 -17.30 -4.37
CA PRO A 81 7.27 -16.79 -3.60
C PRO A 81 7.24 -15.26 -3.46
N LEU A 82 6.69 -14.53 -4.43
CA LEU A 82 6.56 -13.08 -4.34
C LEU A 82 5.50 -12.66 -3.32
N LEU A 83 4.44 -13.44 -3.14
CA LEU A 83 3.40 -13.16 -2.14
C LEU A 83 3.81 -13.55 -0.72
N TYR A 84 4.53 -14.67 -0.57
CA TYR A 84 4.85 -15.23 0.74
C TYR A 84 6.26 -14.90 1.26
N ASN A 85 7.22 -14.53 0.39
CA ASN A 85 8.59 -14.13 0.80
C ASN A 85 8.81 -12.61 0.85
N LEU A 86 7.81 -11.81 0.50
CA LEU A 86 7.83 -10.35 0.70
C LEU A 86 7.93 -9.88 2.17
N PRO A 87 7.53 -10.62 3.22
CA PRO A 87 7.65 -10.11 4.58
C PRO A 87 9.10 -10.02 5.10
N LEU A 88 10.08 -10.71 4.51
CA LEU A 88 11.46 -10.65 5.02
C LEU A 88 12.20 -9.37 4.63
N SER A 89 12.14 -8.91 3.38
CA SER A 89 12.93 -7.75 2.94
C SER A 89 12.47 -6.43 3.57
N ARG A 90 11.16 -6.29 3.82
CA ARG A 90 10.59 -5.14 4.55
C ARG A 90 10.87 -5.19 6.06
N GLN A 91 10.80 -6.37 6.68
CA GLN A 91 11.08 -6.51 8.12
C GLN A 91 12.56 -6.26 8.43
N PHE A 92 13.48 -6.80 7.63
CA PHE A 92 14.91 -6.55 7.80
C PHE A 92 15.30 -5.06 7.66
N GLU A 93 14.55 -4.27 6.89
CA GLU A 93 14.77 -2.83 6.80
C GLU A 93 14.15 -2.07 7.97
N LYS A 94 12.93 -2.41 8.42
CA LYS A 94 12.35 -1.82 9.66
C LYS A 94 13.29 -2.02 10.85
N ASP A 95 13.81 -3.23 11.03
CA ASP A 95 14.78 -3.55 12.08
C ASP A 95 16.09 -2.76 11.96
N ARG A 96 16.52 -2.43 10.73
CA ARG A 96 17.71 -1.62 10.45
C ARG A 96 17.47 -0.14 10.73
N ILE A 97 16.32 0.39 10.34
CA ILE A 97 15.94 1.77 10.57
C ILE A 97 15.74 2.03 12.07
N ASP A 98 15.05 1.14 12.79
CA ASP A 98 14.87 1.22 14.25
C ASP A 98 16.23 1.15 14.98
N ARG A 99 17.12 0.25 14.55
CA ARG A 99 18.48 0.14 15.13
C ARG A 99 19.35 1.37 14.81
N SER A 100 19.11 2.07 13.70
CA SER A 100 19.82 3.28 13.33
C SER A 100 19.28 4.54 14.02
N GLN A 101 17.96 4.63 14.24
CA GLN A 101 17.33 5.72 14.99
C GLN A 101 17.61 5.62 16.49
N GLN A 102 17.71 4.42 17.05
CA GLN A 102 18.13 4.23 18.44
C GLN A 102 19.61 4.53 18.68
N ARG A 103 20.38 4.79 17.62
CA ARG A 103 21.78 5.22 17.67
C ARG A 103 21.90 6.71 17.30
N LYS A 104 21.20 7.59 18.02
CA LYS A 104 21.47 9.04 18.02
C LYS A 104 22.58 9.35 19.05
N PRO A 105 23.57 10.22 18.75
CA PRO A 105 24.80 10.33 19.53
C PRO A 105 24.62 11.23 20.75
N ASP A 106 25.16 10.80 21.89
CA ASP A 106 25.45 11.67 23.04
C ASP A 106 26.90 12.16 22.90
N ASP A 107 27.09 13.47 22.99
CA ASP A 107 28.32 14.19 22.64
C ASP A 107 29.25 14.38 23.86
N GLY A 108 30.55 14.16 23.65
CA GLY A 108 31.64 14.97 24.23
C GLY A 108 32.33 14.55 25.54
N GLN A 109 33.59 14.06 25.45
CA GLN A 109 34.83 14.76 25.90
C GLN A 109 36.03 13.82 26.24
N VAL A 110 37.08 13.94 25.40
CA VAL A 110 38.53 14.04 25.66
C VAL A 110 39.18 13.27 26.84
N GLN A 111 40.13 12.34 26.54
CA GLN A 111 41.50 12.42 27.09
C GLN A 111 42.55 11.57 26.36
N ASN A 112 43.71 12.20 26.17
CA ASN A 112 44.97 11.68 25.61
C ASN A 112 45.61 10.59 26.48
N GLY A 113 46.38 9.68 25.87
CA GLY A 113 47.32 8.80 26.57
C GLY A 113 48.18 7.97 25.60
N ALA A 114 49.49 8.22 25.60
CA ALA A 114 50.46 7.65 24.69
C ALA A 114 50.93 6.21 25.06
N SER A 115 51.51 5.55 24.05
CA SER A 115 52.64 4.60 24.10
C SER A 115 52.42 3.06 24.11
N ALA A 116 53.35 2.42 23.37
CA ALA A 116 53.92 1.07 23.50
C ALA A 116 53.22 -0.17 22.87
N MET A 117 53.59 -0.44 21.61
CA MET A 117 54.17 -1.69 21.08
C MET A 117 54.00 -3.01 21.87
N SER A 118 53.34 -4.02 21.28
CA SER A 118 53.78 -5.43 21.38
C SER A 118 53.19 -6.33 20.28
N ARG A 119 53.94 -7.39 19.97
CA ARG A 119 53.78 -8.37 18.87
C ARG A 119 52.72 -9.41 19.19
N GLY A 120 52.05 -9.94 18.16
CA GLY A 120 51.27 -11.17 18.28
C GLY A 120 50.73 -11.65 16.94
N ALA A 121 51.48 -12.54 16.28
CA ALA A 121 51.02 -13.24 15.09
C ALA A 121 50.01 -14.34 15.47
N SER A 122 48.86 -14.39 14.79
CA SER A 122 48.19 -15.68 14.57
C SER A 122 47.37 -15.68 13.29
N LYS A 123 47.51 -16.81 12.59
CA LYS A 123 47.05 -17.11 11.25
C LYS A 123 45.57 -17.48 11.27
N THR A 124 44.77 -16.92 10.36
CA THR A 124 43.65 -17.69 9.78
C THR A 124 43.49 -17.34 8.30
N LYS A 125 43.67 -18.35 7.46
CA LYS A 125 43.52 -18.30 6.01
C LYS A 125 42.04 -18.44 5.65
N THR A 126 41.49 -17.51 4.88
CA THR A 126 40.34 -17.81 4.01
C THR A 126 40.55 -17.08 2.70
N ALA A 127 41.04 -17.84 1.73
CA ALA A 127 41.35 -17.38 0.40
C ALA A 127 40.08 -16.86 -0.30
N ARG A 128 40.11 -15.59 -0.72
CA ARG A 128 39.26 -15.07 -1.79
C ARG A 128 39.59 -15.86 -3.06
N LYS A 129 38.74 -16.84 -3.40
CA LYS A 129 38.81 -17.53 -4.67
C LYS A 129 38.30 -16.59 -5.76
N LEU A 130 39.24 -16.19 -6.60
CA LEU A 130 39.04 -15.39 -7.80
C LEU A 130 38.03 -16.03 -8.75
N VAL A 131 37.27 -15.14 -9.39
CA VAL A 131 36.46 -15.35 -10.59
C VAL A 131 37.26 -16.16 -11.61
N PRO A 132 36.75 -17.31 -12.12
CA PRO A 132 37.33 -17.94 -13.28
C PRO A 132 36.79 -17.26 -14.55
N THR A 133 37.65 -16.50 -15.21
CA THR A 133 37.50 -16.21 -16.64
C THR A 133 37.74 -17.51 -17.39
N ALA A 134 36.67 -18.12 -17.89
CA ALA A 134 36.77 -19.24 -18.82
C ALA A 134 36.40 -18.76 -20.23
N THR A 135 37.42 -18.66 -21.07
CA THR A 135 37.31 -18.70 -22.53
C THR A 135 36.88 -20.11 -22.94
N GLY A 136 35.82 -20.25 -23.73
CA GLY A 136 35.39 -21.57 -24.21
C GLY A 136 34.08 -21.52 -24.99
N ARG A 137 34.20 -21.72 -26.29
CA ARG A 137 33.17 -21.74 -27.31
C ARG A 137 32.17 -22.89 -27.12
N ASP A 138 30.89 -22.57 -26.93
CA ASP A 138 29.75 -23.26 -27.57
C ASP A 138 28.46 -22.44 -27.37
N ARG A 139 28.01 -21.80 -28.45
CA ARG A 139 26.80 -20.96 -28.47
C ARG A 139 25.57 -21.85 -28.56
N ASN A 140 25.15 -22.38 -27.42
CA ASN A 140 23.88 -23.08 -27.30
C ASN A 140 22.74 -22.04 -27.31
N LYS A 141 21.86 -22.09 -28.31
CA LYS A 141 20.66 -21.22 -28.41
C LYS A 141 19.73 -21.33 -27.18
N ALA A 142 19.88 -22.40 -26.40
CA ALA A 142 19.21 -22.60 -25.11
C ALA A 142 19.59 -21.57 -24.03
N ASN A 143 20.75 -20.92 -24.14
CA ASN A 143 21.19 -19.91 -23.18
C ASN A 143 20.49 -18.56 -23.38
N PHE A 144 20.00 -18.26 -24.58
CA PHE A 144 19.38 -16.97 -24.87
C PHE A 144 17.97 -16.86 -24.28
N VAL A 145 17.20 -17.96 -24.34
CA VAL A 145 15.84 -18.01 -23.78
C VAL A 145 15.89 -18.12 -22.25
N SER A 146 16.87 -18.84 -21.71
CA SER A 146 17.04 -18.97 -20.26
C SER A 146 17.60 -17.69 -19.64
N GLU A 147 18.52 -16.96 -20.30
CA GLU A 147 18.95 -15.62 -19.86
C GLU A 147 17.84 -14.57 -19.99
N TRP A 148 17.03 -14.63 -21.06
CA TRP A 148 15.87 -13.76 -21.24
C TRP A 148 14.77 -14.01 -20.21
N LEU A 149 14.54 -15.28 -19.82
CA LEU A 149 13.62 -15.61 -18.71
C LEU A 149 14.21 -15.24 -17.34
N LYS A 150 15.52 -15.33 -17.14
CA LYS A 150 16.17 -15.15 -15.84
C LYS A 150 16.41 -13.67 -15.48
N SER A 151 16.54 -12.78 -16.46
CA SER A 151 16.74 -11.34 -16.20
C SER A 151 15.50 -10.61 -15.71
N ARG A 152 14.30 -11.20 -15.84
CA ARG A 152 13.02 -10.58 -15.46
C ARG A 152 12.51 -10.91 -14.06
N ILE A 153 13.22 -11.76 -13.30
CA ILE A 153 12.67 -12.30 -12.03
C ILE A 153 13.18 -11.57 -10.79
N PHE A 154 14.33 -10.90 -10.84
CA PHE A 154 14.88 -10.25 -9.63
C PHE A 154 15.54 -8.92 -9.96
N VAL A 155 14.71 -7.88 -10.03
CA VAL A 155 15.17 -6.55 -9.66
C VAL A 155 15.22 -6.55 -8.13
N ASP A 156 16.42 -6.73 -7.58
CA ASP A 156 16.65 -6.67 -6.14
C ASP A 156 16.19 -5.29 -5.63
N TYR A 157 15.36 -5.29 -4.58
CA TYR A 157 14.89 -4.06 -3.95
C TYR A 157 16.07 -3.16 -3.53
N ALA A 158 17.20 -3.76 -3.13
CA ALA A 158 18.41 -3.01 -2.78
C ALA A 158 18.99 -2.25 -3.98
N ALA A 159 18.91 -2.81 -5.19
CA ALA A 159 19.35 -2.13 -6.41
C ALA A 159 18.41 -0.97 -6.79
N VAL A 160 17.09 -1.15 -6.64
CA VAL A 160 16.11 -0.07 -6.91
C VAL A 160 16.18 1.03 -5.87
N LYS A 161 16.37 0.68 -4.60
CA LYS A 161 16.56 1.65 -3.50
C LYS A 161 17.72 2.59 -3.80
N GLN A 162 18.79 2.10 -4.43
CA GLN A 162 19.93 2.94 -4.83
C GLN A 162 19.57 3.96 -5.93
N PHE A 163 18.54 3.67 -6.74
CA PHE A 163 18.05 4.59 -7.77
C PHE A 163 16.93 5.52 -7.27
N VAL A 164 16.34 5.25 -6.11
CA VAL A 164 15.41 6.18 -5.46
C VAL A 164 16.23 7.28 -4.81
N HIS A 165 16.15 8.49 -5.36
CA HIS A 165 16.75 9.66 -4.74
C HIS A 165 16.03 9.92 -3.41
N HIS A 166 16.75 9.75 -2.31
CA HIS A 166 16.24 9.93 -0.95
C HIS A 166 15.77 11.36 -0.66
N GLU A 167 16.05 12.31 -1.56
CA GLU A 167 15.64 13.71 -1.44
C GLU A 167 14.14 13.94 -1.76
N ASP A 168 13.49 13.04 -2.51
CA ASP A 168 12.05 13.12 -2.81
C ASP A 168 11.16 12.48 -1.73
N LEU A 169 11.78 11.78 -0.77
CA LEU A 169 11.09 11.26 0.42
C LEU A 169 10.97 12.40 1.44
N ILE A 170 10.03 13.30 1.19
CA ILE A 170 9.51 14.17 2.23
C ILE A 170 8.83 13.23 3.23
N VAL A 171 9.56 12.82 4.27
CA VAL A 171 8.95 12.17 5.42
C VAL A 171 8.07 13.24 6.05
N PRO A 172 6.74 13.11 6.01
CA PRO A 172 5.89 14.06 6.70
C PRO A 172 6.30 14.04 8.17
N GLU A 173 6.75 15.18 8.67
CA GLU A 173 7.02 15.36 10.09
C GLU A 173 5.67 15.31 10.79
N TYR A 174 5.36 14.16 11.38
CA TYR A 174 4.16 14.01 12.17
C TYR A 174 4.40 14.72 13.51
N SER A 175 3.39 15.42 14.02
CA SER A 175 3.45 15.91 15.39
C SER A 175 3.54 14.71 16.34
N GLU A 176 4.28 14.84 17.45
CA GLU A 176 4.44 13.76 18.45
C GLU A 176 3.07 13.21 18.92
N ASP A 177 2.05 14.09 18.98
CA ASP A 177 0.67 13.73 19.30
C ASP A 177 -0.02 12.85 18.25
N ALA A 178 0.30 13.04 16.97
CA ALA A 178 -0.26 12.27 15.86
C ALA A 178 0.36 10.87 15.81
N GLU A 179 1.67 10.73 16.02
CA GLU A 179 2.33 9.42 16.06
C GLU A 179 1.82 8.56 17.23
N ALA A 180 1.66 9.18 18.41
CA ALA A 180 1.15 8.51 19.60
C ALA A 180 -0.30 8.04 19.46
N LYS A 181 -1.10 8.71 18.61
CA LYS A 181 -2.53 8.44 18.41
C LYS A 181 -2.87 7.73 17.11
N ALA A 182 -1.90 7.52 16.22
CA ALA A 182 -2.09 6.99 14.87
C ALA A 182 -2.77 5.61 14.84
N TYR A 183 -2.53 4.78 15.86
CA TYR A 183 -3.08 3.42 15.95
C TYR A 183 -4.26 3.30 16.92
N TYR A 184 -4.72 4.41 17.49
CA TYR A 184 -5.89 4.37 18.36
C TYR A 184 -7.18 4.36 17.53
N PRO A 185 -8.16 3.55 17.94
CA PRO A 185 -9.46 3.54 17.27
C PRO A 185 -10.11 4.94 17.37
N PRO A 186 -11.02 5.27 16.45
CA PRO A 186 -11.70 6.58 16.46
C PRO A 186 -12.43 6.86 17.78
N SER A 187 -12.79 5.83 18.55
CA SER A 187 -13.38 5.99 19.89
C SER A 187 -12.44 6.66 20.91
N VAL A 188 -11.13 6.66 20.67
CA VAL A 188 -10.10 7.23 21.58
C VAL A 188 -9.59 8.57 21.06
N THR A 189 -9.59 8.78 19.74
CA THR A 189 -9.04 9.99 19.10
C THR A 189 -10.09 11.02 18.70
N SER A 190 -11.35 10.59 18.49
CA SER A 190 -12.44 11.48 18.14
C SER A 190 -12.76 12.42 19.29
N GLN A 191 -12.76 13.72 19.00
CA GLN A 191 -13.27 14.70 19.94
C GLN A 191 -14.78 14.56 20.06
N THR A 192 -15.33 14.86 21.24
CA THR A 192 -16.79 14.83 21.44
C THR A 192 -17.44 15.78 20.44
N PRO A 193 -18.34 15.30 19.55
CA PRO A 193 -19.00 16.15 18.59
C PRO A 193 -19.84 17.19 19.33
N SER A 194 -19.83 18.42 18.84
CA SER A 194 -20.64 19.47 19.45
C SER A 194 -22.02 19.51 18.82
N LEU A 195 -23.03 19.53 19.67
CA LEU A 195 -24.43 19.47 19.29
C LEU A 195 -24.96 20.89 19.07
N TRP A 196 -25.58 21.14 17.92
CA TRP A 196 -26.22 22.43 17.64
C TRP A 196 -27.72 22.23 17.46
N ILE A 197 -28.51 22.76 18.38
CA ILE A 197 -29.97 22.64 18.38
C ILE A 197 -30.63 23.97 18.03
N PRO A 198 -31.78 23.98 17.34
CA PRO A 198 -32.53 25.21 17.10
C PRO A 198 -33.14 25.74 18.40
N GLY A 199 -33.04 27.05 18.61
CA GLY A 199 -33.75 27.78 19.65
C GLY A 199 -35.26 27.75 19.40
N ASP A 200 -36.01 27.27 20.37
CA ASP A 200 -37.47 27.19 20.33
C ASP A 200 -38.12 28.37 21.08
N TYR A 201 -39.39 28.66 20.77
CA TYR A 201 -40.13 29.71 21.47
C TYR A 201 -40.55 29.28 22.89
N ALA A 202 -40.69 27.97 23.14
CA ALA A 202 -41.11 27.43 24.43
C ALA A 202 -39.97 27.39 25.47
N GLY A 203 -38.72 27.68 25.07
CA GLY A 203 -37.56 27.70 25.95
C GLY A 203 -37.03 26.32 26.34
N ILE A 204 -37.53 25.24 25.73
CA ILE A 204 -37.09 23.87 25.97
C ILE A 204 -35.62 23.73 25.55
N SER A 205 -35.23 24.34 24.43
CA SER A 205 -33.84 24.38 23.95
C SER A 205 -32.88 25.01 24.97
N ASN A 206 -33.32 26.04 25.70
CA ASN A 206 -32.48 26.66 26.72
C ASN A 206 -32.24 25.71 27.90
N ASN A 207 -33.26 24.97 28.31
CA ASN A 207 -33.11 23.95 29.36
C ASN A 207 -32.23 22.79 28.89
N GLU A 208 -32.43 22.30 27.66
CA GLU A 208 -31.61 21.25 27.06
C GLU A 208 -30.14 21.66 26.94
N VAL A 209 -29.85 22.92 26.61
CA VAL A 209 -28.48 23.44 26.60
C VAL A 209 -27.86 23.43 28.00
N VAL A 210 -28.62 23.81 29.02
CA VAL A 210 -28.13 23.84 30.42
C VAL A 210 -27.89 22.43 30.97
N ASP A 211 -28.77 21.48 30.65
CA ASP A 211 -28.68 20.11 31.16
C ASP A 211 -27.68 19.26 30.39
N THR A 212 -27.75 19.27 29.07
CA THR A 212 -26.84 18.49 28.21
C THR A 212 -25.45 19.13 28.13
N GLY A 213 -25.33 20.44 28.36
CA GLY A 213 -24.05 21.16 28.42
C GLY A 213 -23.10 20.68 29.50
N LYS A 214 -23.59 19.91 30.49
CA LYS A 214 -22.77 19.24 31.52
C LYS A 214 -22.03 18.01 30.98
N ILE A 215 -22.53 17.40 29.90
CA ILE A 215 -22.08 16.11 29.36
C ILE A 215 -21.37 16.30 28.02
N ALA A 216 -21.94 17.12 27.13
CA ALA A 216 -21.42 17.36 25.80
C ALA A 216 -21.54 18.84 25.43
N PRO A 217 -20.62 19.38 24.60
CA PRO A 217 -20.71 20.74 24.12
C PRO A 217 -21.98 20.90 23.28
N ILE A 218 -22.91 21.77 23.72
CA ILE A 218 -24.19 22.05 23.05
C ILE A 218 -24.40 23.57 22.94
N SER A 219 -24.96 24.02 21.81
CA SER A 219 -25.30 25.43 21.59
C SER A 219 -26.64 25.55 20.87
N ASN A 220 -27.37 26.63 21.14
CA ASN A 220 -28.62 27.00 20.44
C ASN A 220 -28.56 28.37 19.76
N LYS A 221 -27.38 28.99 19.70
CA LYS A 221 -27.21 30.34 19.15
C LYS A 221 -27.22 30.32 17.62
N GLY A 222 -27.86 31.30 16.98
CA GLY A 222 -27.83 31.48 15.52
C GLY A 222 -28.80 30.58 14.73
N CYS A 223 -29.61 29.77 15.41
CA CYS A 223 -30.60 28.90 14.79
C CYS A 223 -31.91 28.98 15.59
N HIS A 224 -33.03 29.27 14.95
CA HIS A 224 -34.33 29.47 15.59
C HIS A 224 -35.46 28.74 14.85
N LEU A 225 -36.45 28.26 15.59
CA LEU A 225 -37.67 27.66 15.08
C LEU A 225 -38.76 28.72 14.85
N ASN A 226 -39.31 28.75 13.64
CA ASN A 226 -40.52 29.50 13.33
C ASN A 226 -41.76 28.77 13.91
N ARG A 227 -42.89 29.46 14.06
CA ARG A 227 -44.16 28.91 14.57
C ARG A 227 -44.71 27.74 13.74
N SER A 228 -44.29 27.60 12.49
CA SER A 228 -44.64 26.48 11.62
C SER A 228 -43.61 25.33 11.66
N ASN A 229 -42.77 25.26 12.71
CA ASN A 229 -41.64 24.32 12.85
C ASN A 229 -40.58 24.40 11.73
N GLY A 230 -40.52 25.51 10.99
CA GLY A 230 -39.45 25.76 10.01
C GLY A 230 -38.18 26.27 10.70
N ILE A 231 -37.02 25.74 10.31
CA ILE A 231 -35.72 26.17 10.83
C ILE A 231 -35.27 27.44 10.09
N GLN A 232 -34.92 28.49 10.83
CA GLN A 232 -34.30 29.72 10.31
C GLN A 232 -32.95 29.90 10.98
N TRP A 233 -31.90 30.14 10.18
CA TRP A 233 -30.56 30.42 10.68
C TRP A 233 -30.18 31.88 10.40
N GLU A 234 -29.46 32.49 11.33
CA GLU A 234 -28.89 33.82 11.14
C GLU A 234 -27.51 33.69 10.49
N THR A 235 -27.29 34.39 9.38
CA THR A 235 -26.04 34.30 8.60
C THR A 235 -24.88 35.07 9.28
N ASP A 236 -25.18 36.05 10.13
CA ASP A 236 -24.21 37.00 10.69
C ASP A 236 -23.68 36.62 12.09
N SER A 237 -24.19 35.57 12.75
CA SER A 237 -23.76 35.14 14.10
C SER A 237 -24.16 33.69 14.41
N PRO A 238 -23.52 33.07 15.43
CA PRO A 238 -22.38 32.16 15.30
C PRO A 238 -22.58 31.03 14.27
N ARG A 239 -21.45 30.61 13.67
CA ARG A 239 -21.43 29.59 12.62
C ARG A 239 -21.62 28.19 13.21
N PRO A 240 -22.19 27.24 12.45
CA PRO A 240 -22.34 25.86 12.89
C PRO A 240 -20.99 25.27 13.36
N PRO A 241 -21.00 24.34 14.32
CA PRO A 241 -19.78 23.74 14.82
C PRO A 241 -18.93 23.00 13.77
N ASP A 242 -19.55 22.50 12.70
CA ASP A 242 -18.87 21.89 11.54
C ASP A 242 -18.54 22.91 10.43
N TRP A 243 -18.61 24.21 10.71
CA TRP A 243 -18.32 25.24 9.71
C TRP A 243 -16.81 25.31 9.46
N CYS A 244 -16.40 24.86 8.27
CA CYS A 244 -15.06 25.09 7.74
C CYS A 244 -15.11 26.19 6.67
N GLU A 245 -14.13 27.10 6.67
CA GLU A 245 -14.00 28.07 5.60
C GLU A 245 -13.75 27.34 4.27
N LYS A 246 -14.61 27.60 3.28
CA LYS A 246 -14.42 27.02 1.96
C LYS A 246 -13.20 27.65 1.33
N VAL A 247 -12.09 26.91 1.31
CA VAL A 247 -10.89 27.30 0.58
C VAL A 247 -11.26 27.40 -0.90
N MET A 248 -11.29 28.62 -1.44
CA MET A 248 -11.42 28.86 -2.87
C MET A 248 -10.06 28.57 -3.49
N TYR A 249 -9.92 27.41 -4.12
CA TYR A 249 -8.80 27.12 -5.01
C TYR A 249 -8.95 27.88 -6.32
#